data_AF-A0A8T7EJM0-F1
#
_entry.id   AF-A0A8T7EJM0-F1
#
_cell.length_a   1.000
_cell.length_b   1.000
_cell.length_c   1.000
_cell.angle_alpha   90.00
_cell.angle_beta   90.00
_cell.angle_gamma   90.00
#
_symmetry.space_group_name_H-M   'P 1'
#
loop_
_entity.id
_entity.type
_entity.pdbx_description
1 polymer ?
#
loop_
_entity_poly.entity_id
_entity_poly.type
_entity_poly.pdbx_seq_one_letter_code
_entity_poly.pdbx_strand_id
1 'polypeptide(L)'
;MHDITVIREKPDFVKAELLRLQDEQAAGRIDTILELDKQRRTLLAQSEAIQQHRNRLNKGIGRLRGDKSLDDAARAQRAGQIVALIAAGDYAAAADVIEGNGSTAPAAPVEFQTLLDALAGMGDTVNGYNAQIREIDAALQDNLLWLPNLPHESTPLRRERRRQQAVADGRRSARVRLRAEAALGSRPGARHHRL
;
A
#
# COMPACT_ATOMS: atom_id res chain seq x y z
N MET A 1 11.06 3.59 -1.61
CA MET A 1 10.10 2.83 -0.80
C MET A 1 9.73 1.61 -1.61
N HIS A 2 9.84 0.41 -1.05
CA HIS A 2 9.48 -0.82 -1.79
C HIS A 2 8.07 -0.70 -2.35
N ASP A 3 7.95 -1.07 -3.60
CA ASP A 3 6.71 -0.92 -4.34
C ASP A 3 5.76 -2.05 -3.91
N ILE A 4 4.75 -1.73 -3.10
CA ILE A 4 3.70 -2.67 -2.67
C ILE A 4 3.04 -3.37 -3.87
N THR A 5 3.06 -2.71 -5.02
CA THR A 5 2.66 -3.25 -6.33
C THR A 5 3.37 -4.56 -6.65
N VAL A 6 4.70 -4.63 -6.44
CA VAL A 6 5.51 -5.82 -6.75
C VAL A 6 5.19 -6.98 -5.80
N ILE A 7 4.99 -6.66 -4.51
CA ILE A 7 4.61 -7.66 -3.49
C ILE A 7 3.26 -8.29 -3.83
N ARG A 8 2.33 -7.48 -4.35
CA ARG A 8 1.00 -7.93 -4.79
C ARG A 8 1.04 -8.77 -6.06
N GLU A 9 1.85 -8.38 -7.05
CA GLU A 9 1.91 -9.08 -8.34
C GLU A 9 2.65 -10.41 -8.26
N LYS A 10 3.71 -10.50 -7.45
CA LYS A 10 4.58 -11.69 -7.38
C LYS A 10 5.01 -12.01 -5.93
N PRO A 11 4.08 -12.38 -5.05
CA PRO A 11 4.38 -12.64 -3.64
C PRO A 11 5.39 -13.79 -3.46
N ASP A 12 5.25 -14.88 -4.23
CA ASP A 12 6.13 -16.04 -4.12
C ASP A 12 7.58 -15.73 -4.51
N PHE A 13 7.76 -14.91 -5.54
CA PHE A 13 9.08 -14.45 -5.97
C PHE A 13 9.76 -13.60 -4.88
N VAL A 14 9.01 -12.66 -4.29
CA VAL A 14 9.53 -11.81 -3.20
C VAL A 14 9.91 -12.67 -1.99
N LYS A 15 9.08 -13.63 -1.60
CA LYS A 15 9.40 -14.55 -0.50
C LYS A 15 10.64 -15.39 -0.80
N ALA A 16 10.77 -15.95 -2.01
CA ALA A 16 11.92 -16.75 -2.40
C ALA A 16 13.23 -15.94 -2.34
N GLU A 17 13.21 -14.69 -2.78
CA GLU A 17 14.37 -13.80 -2.70
C GLU A 17 14.71 -13.39 -1.27
N LEU A 18 13.72 -13.17 -0.40
CA LEU A 18 13.95 -12.92 1.02
C LEU A 18 14.55 -14.13 1.74
N LEU A 19 14.08 -15.34 1.41
CA LEU A 19 14.66 -16.58 1.92
C LEU A 19 16.09 -16.81 1.40
N ARG A 20 16.40 -16.36 0.18
CA ARG A 20 17.78 -16.36 -0.37
C ARG A 20 18.73 -15.50 0.46
N LEU A 21 18.21 -14.43 1.08
CA LEU A 21 18.92 -13.57 2.03
C LEU A 21 18.95 -14.12 3.46
N GLN A 22 18.31 -15.28 3.71
CA GLN A 22 18.13 -15.89 5.03
C GLN A 22 17.35 -15.01 6.02
N ASP A 23 16.47 -14.17 5.50
CA ASP A 23 15.59 -13.31 6.31
C ASP A 23 14.19 -13.92 6.41
N GLU A 24 14.07 -14.91 7.30
CA GLU A 24 12.79 -15.60 7.57
C GLU A 24 11.74 -14.65 8.18
N GLN A 25 12.17 -13.63 8.92
CA GLN A 25 11.30 -12.63 9.52
C GLN A 25 10.67 -11.73 8.44
N ALA A 26 11.48 -11.26 7.48
CA ALA A 26 10.96 -10.50 6.34
C ALA A 26 10.01 -11.33 5.48
N ALA A 27 10.30 -12.63 5.26
CA ALA A 27 9.40 -13.52 4.53
C ALA A 27 8.03 -13.68 5.21
N GLY A 28 7.99 -13.80 6.55
CA GLY A 28 6.75 -13.83 7.32
C GLY A 28 5.97 -12.52 7.30
N ARG A 29 6.65 -11.37 7.24
CA ARG A 29 6.01 -10.05 7.13
C ARG A 29 5.25 -9.87 5.81
N ILE A 30 5.66 -10.54 4.73
CA ILE A 30 4.97 -10.46 3.44
C ILE A 30 3.51 -10.91 3.57
N ASP A 31 3.23 -11.98 4.32
CA ASP A 31 1.87 -12.45 4.53
C ASP A 31 1.02 -11.40 5.29
N THR A 32 1.58 -10.81 6.33
CA THR A 32 0.94 -9.71 7.07
C THR A 32 0.68 -8.49 6.18
N ILE A 33 1.64 -8.10 5.34
CA ILE A 33 1.50 -6.96 4.41
C ILE A 33 0.37 -7.21 3.41
N LEU A 34 0.27 -8.42 2.86
CA LEU A 34 -0.77 -8.77 1.89
C LEU A 34 -2.16 -8.74 2.52
N GLU A 35 -2.30 -9.23 3.76
CA GLU A 35 -3.58 -9.19 4.46
C GLU A 35 -3.98 -7.75 4.82
N LEU A 36 -3.04 -6.93 5.30
CA LEU A 36 -3.29 -5.50 5.57
C LEU A 36 -3.65 -4.73 4.28
N ASP A 37 -2.99 -4.98 3.15
CA ASP A 37 -3.34 -4.36 1.86
C ASP A 37 -4.76 -4.74 1.42
N LYS A 38 -5.14 -6.00 1.58
CA LYS A 38 -6.50 -6.48 1.27
C LYS A 38 -7.55 -5.79 2.14
N GLN A 39 -7.31 -5.69 3.44
CA GLN A 39 -8.22 -5.00 4.37
C GLN A 39 -8.33 -3.52 4.01
N ARG A 40 -7.20 -2.83 3.81
CA ARG A 40 -7.14 -1.44 3.37
C ARG A 40 -8.00 -1.19 2.14
N ARG A 41 -7.82 -1.99 1.09
CA ARG A 41 -8.57 -1.85 -0.17
C ARG A 41 -10.06 -2.09 0.00
N THR A 42 -10.43 -3.04 0.85
CA THR A 42 -11.83 -3.33 1.16
C THR A 42 -12.49 -2.14 1.87
N LEU A 43 -11.85 -1.61 2.92
CA LEU A 43 -12.37 -0.46 3.65
C LEU A 43 -12.39 0.81 2.80
N LEU A 44 -11.38 1.02 1.95
CA LEU A 44 -11.35 2.15 1.03
C LEU A 44 -12.53 2.11 0.06
N ALA A 45 -12.78 0.95 -0.56
CA ALA A 45 -13.92 0.77 -1.46
C ALA A 45 -15.26 1.02 -0.75
N GLN A 46 -15.41 0.54 0.49
CA GLN A 46 -16.60 0.78 1.31
C GLN A 46 -16.78 2.26 1.66
N SER A 47 -15.71 2.93 2.11
CA SER A 47 -15.71 4.37 2.42
C SER A 47 -16.08 5.21 1.20
N GLU A 48 -15.46 4.93 0.05
CA GLU A 48 -15.73 5.63 -1.20
C GLU A 48 -17.17 5.42 -1.68
N ALA A 49 -17.71 4.19 -1.59
CA ALA A 49 -19.10 3.91 -1.95
C ALA A 49 -20.07 4.74 -1.10
N ILE A 50 -19.92 4.72 0.22
CA ILE A 50 -20.78 5.50 1.13
C ILE A 50 -20.66 6.99 0.85
N GLN A 51 -19.44 7.50 0.63
CA GLN A 51 -19.22 8.91 0.31
C GLN A 51 -19.86 9.30 -1.02
N GLN A 52 -19.84 8.42 -2.03
CA GLN A 52 -20.53 8.64 -3.31
C GLN A 52 -22.04 8.71 -3.13
N HIS A 53 -22.63 7.78 -2.36
CA HIS A 53 -24.06 7.80 -2.04
C HIS A 53 -24.45 9.06 -1.24
N ARG A 54 -23.66 9.45 -0.23
CA ARG A 54 -23.85 10.69 0.53
C ARG A 54 -23.84 11.92 -0.37
N ASN A 55 -22.89 12.00 -1.31
CA ASN A 55 -22.80 13.12 -2.25
C ASN A 55 -24.00 13.19 -3.20
N ARG A 56 -24.51 12.04 -3.66
CA ARG A 56 -25.75 11.96 -4.45
C ARG A 56 -26.95 12.42 -3.64
N LEU A 57 -27.12 11.88 -2.42
CA LEU A 57 -28.17 12.29 -1.49
C LEU A 57 -28.14 13.79 -1.20
N ASN A 58 -26.98 14.35 -0.90
CA ASN A 58 -26.84 15.79 -0.61
C ASN A 58 -27.29 16.67 -1.79
N LYS A 59 -26.93 16.30 -3.03
CA LYS A 59 -27.39 16.99 -4.24
C LYS A 59 -28.90 16.87 -4.41
N GLY A 60 -29.46 15.67 -4.21
CA GLY A 60 -30.88 15.42 -4.32
C GLY A 60 -31.70 16.17 -3.27
N ILE A 61 -31.22 16.23 -2.02
CA ILE A 61 -31.84 16.97 -0.91
C ILE A 61 -31.90 18.47 -1.23
N GLY A 62 -30.82 19.03 -1.81
CA GLY A 62 -30.81 20.43 -2.25
C GLY A 62 -31.88 20.71 -3.31
N ARG A 63 -32.09 19.79 -4.26
CA ARG A 63 -33.15 19.89 -5.28
C ARG A 63 -34.54 19.74 -4.66
N LEU A 64 -34.74 18.76 -3.77
CA LEU A 64 -36.01 18.52 -3.08
C LEU A 64 -36.46 19.75 -2.29
N ARG A 65 -35.52 20.47 -1.65
CA ARG A 65 -35.80 21.72 -0.94
C ARG A 65 -36.17 22.89 -1.87
N GLY A 66 -35.59 22.93 -3.07
CA GLY A 66 -35.81 23.99 -4.06
C GLY A 66 -37.02 23.77 -4.97
N ASP A 67 -37.59 22.57 -4.98
CA ASP A 67 -38.70 22.20 -5.85
C ASP A 67 -40.03 22.76 -5.31
N LYS A 68 -40.56 23.77 -6.00
CA LYS A 68 -41.81 24.45 -5.68
C LYS A 68 -43.06 23.68 -6.11
N SER A 69 -42.91 22.60 -6.88
CA SER A 69 -44.03 21.79 -7.38
C SER A 69 -44.54 20.77 -6.36
N LEU A 70 -43.73 20.46 -5.35
CA LEU A 70 -44.07 19.47 -4.33
C LEU A 70 -44.69 20.15 -3.11
N ASP A 71 -45.83 19.63 -2.66
CA ASP A 71 -46.43 20.00 -1.39
C ASP A 71 -45.54 19.60 -0.20
N ASP A 72 -45.64 20.32 0.91
CA ASP A 72 -44.84 20.11 2.12
C ASP A 72 -45.00 18.68 2.66
N ALA A 73 -46.22 18.12 2.55
CA ALA A 73 -46.51 16.73 2.92
C ALA A 73 -45.76 15.71 2.05
N ALA A 74 -45.68 15.94 0.74
CA ALA A 74 -44.95 15.05 -0.18
C ALA A 74 -43.43 15.10 0.06
N ARG A 75 -42.90 16.27 0.42
CA ARG A 75 -41.48 16.42 0.81
C ARG A 75 -41.17 15.68 2.11
N ALA A 76 -42.03 15.79 3.12
CA ALA A 76 -41.88 15.08 4.39
C ALA A 76 -41.97 13.54 4.22
N GLN A 77 -42.86 13.07 3.35
CA GLN A 77 -42.96 11.63 3.05
C GLN A 77 -41.70 11.08 2.37
N ARG A 78 -41.16 11.81 1.36
CA ARG A 78 -39.89 11.42 0.71
C ARG A 78 -38.72 11.47 1.69
N ALA A 79 -38.66 12.48 2.54
CA ALA A 79 -37.65 12.54 3.60
C ALA A 79 -37.73 11.30 4.50
N GLY A 80 -38.95 10.85 4.85
CA GLY A 80 -39.17 9.67 5.67
C GLY A 80 -38.69 8.37 5.04
N GLN A 81 -38.95 8.21 3.74
CA GLN A 81 -38.47 7.07 2.96
C GLN A 81 -36.94 7.01 2.95
N ILE A 82 -36.28 8.14 2.70
CA ILE A 82 -34.83 8.22 2.66
C ILE A 82 -34.22 7.92 4.03
N VAL A 83 -34.77 8.48 5.10
CA VAL A 83 -34.30 8.20 6.47
C VAL A 83 -34.44 6.71 6.81
N ALA A 84 -35.56 6.09 6.45
CA ALA A 84 -35.77 4.65 6.68
C ALA A 84 -34.75 3.79 5.91
N LEU A 85 -34.43 4.15 4.67
CA LEU A 85 -33.44 3.43 3.85
C LEU A 85 -32.00 3.63 4.37
N ILE A 86 -31.65 4.85 4.81
CA ILE A 86 -30.36 5.12 5.47
C ILE A 86 -30.24 4.30 6.76
N ALA A 87 -31.32 4.21 7.56
CA ALA A 87 -31.34 3.42 8.79
C ALA A 87 -31.23 1.90 8.52
N ALA A 88 -31.76 1.43 7.39
CA ALA A 88 -31.61 0.03 6.95
C ALA A 88 -30.23 -0.28 6.36
N GLY A 89 -29.37 0.72 6.15
CA GLY A 89 -28.05 0.58 5.53
C GLY A 89 -28.06 0.48 4.00
N ASP A 90 -29.22 0.67 3.35
CA ASP A 90 -29.35 0.66 1.90
C ASP A 90 -29.20 2.07 1.31
N TYR A 91 -27.94 2.52 1.25
CA TYR A 91 -27.61 3.84 0.73
C TYR A 91 -27.83 3.99 -0.78
N ALA A 92 -27.83 2.87 -1.51
CA ALA A 92 -28.10 2.86 -2.95
C ALA A 92 -29.57 3.17 -3.21
N ALA A 93 -30.49 2.43 -2.58
CA ALA A 93 -31.91 2.68 -2.68
C ALA A 93 -32.29 4.09 -2.19
N ALA A 94 -31.65 4.57 -1.12
CA ALA A 94 -31.86 5.94 -0.63
C ALA A 94 -31.51 7.00 -1.70
N ALA A 95 -30.40 6.80 -2.42
CA ALA A 95 -29.97 7.69 -3.50
C ALA A 95 -30.93 7.63 -4.71
N ASP A 96 -31.49 6.46 -5.02
CA ASP A 96 -32.45 6.33 -6.12
C ASP A 96 -33.79 6.99 -5.79
N VAL A 97 -34.25 6.90 -4.53
CA VAL A 97 -35.50 7.55 -4.08
C VAL A 97 -35.39 9.08 -4.18
N ILE A 98 -34.25 9.68 -3.80
CA ILE A 98 -34.09 11.14 -3.91
C ILE A 98 -34.02 11.61 -5.37
N GLU A 99 -33.52 10.78 -6.29
CA GLU A 99 -33.47 11.08 -7.72
C GLU A 99 -34.81 10.80 -8.44
N GLY A 100 -35.79 10.19 -7.75
CA GLY A 100 -37.11 9.89 -8.28
C GLY A 100 -37.21 8.56 -9.03
N ASN A 101 -36.17 7.72 -8.96
CA ASN A 101 -36.10 6.41 -9.63
C ASN A 101 -36.43 5.24 -8.69
N GLY A 102 -36.43 5.48 -7.37
CA GLY A 102 -36.66 4.45 -6.35
C GLY A 102 -38.14 4.17 -6.04
N SER A 103 -38.41 2.97 -5.54
CA SER A 103 -39.76 2.56 -5.13
C SER A 103 -40.24 3.37 -3.91
N THR A 104 -41.42 3.98 -4.05
CA THR A 104 -42.12 4.77 -3.02
C THR A 104 -42.78 3.87 -1.97
N ALA A 105 -41.97 3.10 -1.23
CA ALA A 105 -42.48 2.38 -0.07
C ALA A 105 -43.13 3.38 0.92
N PRO A 106 -44.31 3.09 1.49
CA PRO A 106 -44.97 4.02 2.40
C PRO A 106 -44.21 4.09 3.73
N ALA A 107 -43.35 5.10 3.87
CA ALA A 107 -42.73 5.46 5.14
C ALA A 107 -43.50 6.61 5.80
N ALA A 108 -43.41 6.70 7.13
CA ALA A 108 -43.98 7.80 7.88
C ALA A 108 -43.33 9.13 7.45
N PRO A 109 -44.11 10.22 7.31
CA PRO A 109 -43.53 11.53 7.05
C PRO A 109 -42.64 11.92 8.23
N VAL A 110 -41.40 12.31 7.94
CA VAL A 110 -40.45 12.80 8.94
C VAL A 110 -40.09 14.24 8.66
N GLU A 111 -39.68 14.93 9.71
CA GLU A 111 -39.17 16.28 9.62
C GLU A 111 -37.89 16.33 8.78
N PHE A 112 -37.74 17.41 8.02
CA PHE A 112 -36.56 17.61 7.18
C PHE A 112 -35.26 17.66 8.00
N GLN A 113 -35.32 18.11 9.25
CA GLN A 113 -34.17 18.08 10.15
C GLN A 113 -33.65 16.65 10.38
N THR A 114 -34.55 15.67 10.55
CA THR A 114 -34.18 14.27 10.73
C THR A 114 -33.43 13.70 9.52
N LEU A 115 -33.77 14.16 8.32
CA LEU A 115 -33.03 13.81 7.10
C LEU A 115 -31.61 14.38 7.09
N LEU A 116 -31.44 15.62 7.55
CA LEU A 116 -30.11 16.23 7.68
C LEU A 116 -29.26 15.52 8.72
N ASP A 117 -29.87 15.13 9.85
CA ASP A 117 -29.21 14.37 10.91
C ASP A 117 -28.78 12.98 10.41
N ALA A 118 -29.63 12.31 9.62
CA ALA A 118 -29.27 11.04 8.97
C ALA A 118 -28.09 11.20 8.00
N LEU A 119 -28.05 12.30 7.22
CA LEU A 119 -26.92 12.60 6.33
C LEU A 119 -25.63 12.90 7.10
N ALA A 120 -25.73 13.51 8.28
CA ALA A 120 -24.61 13.72 9.19
C ALA A 120 -24.07 12.37 9.72
N GLY A 121 -24.95 11.44 10.11
CA GLY A 121 -24.55 10.09 10.54
C GLY A 121 -23.83 9.27 9.47
N MET A 122 -24.17 9.46 8.19
CA MET A 122 -23.37 8.90 7.08
C MET A 122 -21.95 9.49 7.04
N GLY A 123 -21.82 10.78 7.32
CA GLY A 123 -20.52 11.44 7.44
C GLY A 123 -19.67 10.87 8.58
N ASP A 124 -20.28 10.60 9.73
CA ASP A 124 -19.60 9.96 10.86
C ASP A 124 -19.16 8.54 10.53
N THR A 125 -19.99 7.79 9.80
CA THR A 125 -19.65 6.45 9.30
C THR A 125 -18.43 6.49 8.38
N VAL A 126 -18.40 7.41 7.41
CA VAL A 126 -17.24 7.63 6.53
C VAL A 126 -16.00 8.02 7.33
N ASN A 127 -16.15 8.89 8.34
CA ASN A 127 -15.05 9.27 9.22
C ASN A 127 -14.50 8.07 10.00
N GLY A 128 -15.37 7.17 10.47
CA GLY A 128 -15.00 5.92 11.13
C GLY A 128 -14.19 4.99 10.21
N TYR A 129 -14.66 4.77 8.98
CA TYR A 129 -13.90 4.00 7.98
C TYR A 129 -12.55 4.64 7.67
N ASN A 130 -12.50 5.96 7.52
CA ASN A 130 -11.25 6.68 7.28
C ASN A 130 -10.26 6.58 8.45
N ALA A 131 -10.76 6.52 9.70
CA ALA A 131 -9.92 6.27 10.86
C ALA A 131 -9.33 4.86 10.82
N GLN A 132 -10.14 3.84 10.54
CA GLN A 132 -9.66 2.45 10.38
C GLN A 132 -8.64 2.32 9.25
N ILE A 133 -8.88 2.99 8.11
CA ILE A 133 -7.92 3.01 6.99
C ILE A 133 -6.58 3.61 7.44
N ARG A 134 -6.59 4.68 8.24
CA ARG A 134 -5.34 5.29 8.75
C ARG A 134 -4.58 4.36 9.68
N GLU A 135 -5.28 3.59 10.51
CA GLU A 135 -4.65 2.60 11.40
C GLU A 135 -4.00 1.47 10.59
N ILE A 136 -4.70 0.96 9.57
CA ILE A 136 -4.17 -0.07 8.66
C ILE A 136 -3.00 0.49 7.85
N ASP A 137 -3.08 1.73 7.37
CA ASP A 137 -2.01 2.39 6.61
C ASP A 137 -0.75 2.53 7.47
N ALA A 138 -0.89 2.91 8.73
CA ALA A 138 0.22 2.98 9.67
C ALA A 138 0.84 1.60 9.91
N ALA A 139 0.02 0.56 10.13
CA ALA A 139 0.49 -0.81 10.32
C ALA A 139 1.19 -1.37 9.08
N LEU A 140 0.65 -1.08 7.89
CA LEU A 140 1.22 -1.48 6.62
C LEU A 140 2.56 -0.76 6.37
N GLN A 141 2.64 0.54 6.66
CA GLN A 141 3.87 1.30 6.55
C GLN A 141 4.96 0.81 7.50
N ASP A 142 4.61 0.49 8.76
CA ASP A 142 5.57 -0.10 9.71
C ASP A 142 6.13 -1.42 9.17
N ASN A 143 5.27 -2.33 8.70
CA ASN A 143 5.72 -3.60 8.15
C ASN A 143 6.59 -3.44 6.88
N LEU A 144 6.29 -2.45 6.03
CA LEU A 144 7.11 -2.15 4.85
C LEU A 144 8.48 -1.54 5.22
N LEU A 145 8.58 -0.79 6.31
CA LEU A 145 9.84 -0.18 6.74
C LEU A 145 10.90 -1.23 7.09
N TRP A 146 10.46 -2.37 7.61
CA TRP A 146 11.33 -3.50 7.96
C TRP A 146 11.68 -4.39 6.77
N LEU A 147 11.17 -4.11 5.56
CA LEU A 147 11.44 -4.94 4.40
C LEU A 147 12.77 -4.55 3.73
N PRO A 148 13.73 -5.49 3.59
CA PRO A 148 15.02 -5.18 2.99
C PRO A 148 14.92 -5.02 1.46
N ASN A 149 15.84 -4.23 0.90
CA ASN A 149 16.20 -4.17 -0.53
C ASN A 149 15.89 -5.47 -1.31
N LEU A 150 14.97 -5.54 -2.29
CA LEU A 150 14.95 -6.72 -3.16
C LEU A 150 16.30 -6.79 -3.88
N PRO A 151 16.99 -7.95 -3.87
CA PRO A 151 18.29 -8.05 -4.51
C PRO A 151 18.14 -7.86 -6.02
N HIS A 152 18.99 -7.01 -6.60
CA HIS A 152 19.08 -6.89 -8.05
C HIS A 152 19.58 -8.21 -8.65
N GLU A 153 19.24 -8.50 -9.90
CA GLU A 153 19.63 -9.71 -10.65
C GLU A 153 21.15 -9.95 -10.64
N SER A 154 21.94 -8.88 -10.52
CA SER A 154 23.40 -8.91 -10.44
C SER A 154 23.94 -9.17 -9.04
N THR A 155 23.08 -9.35 -8.03
CA THR A 155 23.48 -9.51 -6.62
C THR A 155 23.95 -10.95 -6.40
N PRO A 156 25.27 -11.15 -6.18
CA PRO A 156 25.83 -12.48 -6.11
C PRO A 156 25.23 -13.28 -4.95
N LEU A 157 24.92 -14.54 -5.22
CA LEU A 157 24.41 -15.48 -4.22
C LEU A 157 25.38 -15.57 -3.06
N ARG A 158 24.90 -15.61 -1.80
CA ARG A 158 25.77 -15.74 -0.61
C ARG A 158 26.74 -16.93 -0.71
N ARG A 159 26.33 -18.01 -1.41
CA ARG A 159 27.18 -19.17 -1.71
C ARG A 159 28.39 -18.84 -2.62
N GLU A 160 28.31 -17.78 -3.42
CA GLU A 160 29.40 -17.29 -4.29
C GLU A 160 30.26 -16.20 -3.66
N ARG A 161 29.89 -15.64 -2.49
CA ARG A 161 30.76 -14.68 -1.78
C ARG A 161 32.14 -15.25 -1.48
N ARG A 162 32.25 -16.56 -1.21
CA ARG A 162 33.56 -17.23 -1.07
C ARG A 162 34.38 -17.26 -2.37
N ARG A 163 33.74 -17.27 -3.54
CA ARG A 163 34.41 -17.22 -4.85
C ARG A 163 34.78 -15.80 -5.26
N GLN A 164 33.96 -14.80 -4.94
CA GLN A 164 34.22 -13.42 -5.33
C GLN A 164 35.19 -12.69 -4.40
N GLN A 165 35.20 -13.02 -3.09
CA GLN A 165 36.25 -12.53 -2.19
C GLN A 165 37.64 -12.94 -2.70
N ALA A 166 37.78 -14.14 -3.26
CA ALA A 166 39.04 -14.61 -3.86
C ALA A 166 39.43 -13.86 -5.15
N VAL A 167 38.49 -13.29 -5.89
CA VAL A 167 38.77 -12.47 -7.09
C VAL A 167 39.12 -11.03 -6.70
N ALA A 168 38.51 -10.48 -5.65
CA ALA A 168 38.87 -9.17 -5.10
C ALA A 168 40.22 -9.20 -4.36
N ASP A 169 40.50 -10.27 -3.60
CA ASP A 169 41.81 -10.53 -2.98
C ASP A 169 42.86 -11.02 -4.00
N GLY A 170 42.46 -11.26 -5.25
CA GLY A 170 43.32 -11.57 -6.39
C GLY A 170 44.30 -10.46 -6.80
N ARG A 171 44.27 -9.29 -6.13
CA ARG A 171 45.26 -8.21 -6.28
C ARG A 171 46.42 -8.26 -5.28
N ARG A 172 46.77 -9.45 -4.74
CA ARG A 172 48.02 -9.65 -3.99
C ARG A 172 48.80 -10.90 -4.40
N SER A 173 48.78 -11.25 -5.69
CA SER A 173 49.70 -12.24 -6.26
C SER A 173 50.43 -11.69 -7.48
N ALA A 174 50.97 -10.47 -7.37
CA ALA A 174 52.06 -10.02 -8.23
C ALA A 174 53.36 -10.75 -7.82
N ARG A 175 53.37 -12.07 -7.93
CA ARG A 175 54.56 -12.93 -7.79
C ARG A 175 55.30 -13.05 -9.12
N VAL A 176 55.35 -11.96 -9.90
CA VAL A 176 56.08 -11.84 -11.17
C VAL A 176 56.74 -10.45 -11.24
N ARG A 177 57.56 -10.12 -10.24
CA ARG A 177 58.68 -9.16 -10.36
C ARG A 177 59.83 -9.60 -9.45
N LEU A 178 60.27 -10.84 -9.63
CA LEU A 178 61.52 -11.36 -9.08
C LEU A 178 62.21 -12.16 -10.20
N ARG A 179 62.77 -11.44 -11.18
CA ARG A 179 63.84 -11.86 -12.12
C ARG A 179 63.93 -10.83 -13.26
N ALA A 180 64.52 -9.66 -12.97
CA ALA A 180 65.04 -8.76 -14.02
C ALA A 180 66.05 -7.70 -13.51
N GLU A 181 66.23 -7.52 -12.19
CA GLU A 181 67.18 -6.52 -11.64
C GLU A 181 68.34 -7.14 -10.82
N ALA A 182 68.58 -8.45 -10.95
CA ALA A 182 69.67 -9.14 -10.24
C ALA A 182 70.66 -9.85 -11.19
N ALA A 183 70.79 -9.37 -12.43
CA ALA A 183 71.80 -9.84 -13.37
C ALA A 183 72.38 -8.63 -14.12
N LEU A 184 73.38 -7.98 -13.52
CA LEU A 184 74.53 -7.30 -14.16
C LEU A 184 75.35 -6.42 -13.17
N GLY A 185 75.09 -6.49 -11.86
CA GLY A 185 75.90 -5.80 -10.85
C GLY A 185 76.44 -6.74 -9.77
N SER A 186 77.32 -7.69 -10.11
CA SER A 186 78.42 -8.14 -9.23
C SER A 186 79.24 -9.27 -9.89
N ARG A 187 80.53 -9.03 -10.13
CA ARG A 187 81.56 -10.07 -10.03
C ARG A 187 82.57 -9.59 -8.97
N PRO A 188 82.74 -10.31 -7.85
CA PRO A 188 83.69 -9.95 -6.79
C PRO A 188 85.10 -10.44 -7.14
N GLY A 189 86.11 -9.73 -6.63
CA GLY A 189 87.50 -9.83 -7.09
C GLY A 189 88.32 -11.03 -6.60
N ALA A 190 89.49 -11.19 -7.24
CA ALA A 190 90.61 -11.98 -6.73
C ALA A 190 91.96 -11.40 -7.24
N ARG A 191 92.56 -10.55 -6.41
CA ARG A 191 93.94 -10.58 -5.88
C ARG A 191 95.17 -10.92 -6.77
N HIS A 192 96.15 -10.02 -6.62
CA HIS A 192 97.63 -10.18 -6.49
C HIS A 192 98.55 -10.30 -7.72
N HIS A 193 99.34 -9.21 -7.89
CA HIS A 193 100.82 -9.09 -8.02
C HIS A 193 101.68 -9.98 -8.94
N ARG A 194 102.72 -9.32 -9.50
CA ARG A 194 104.00 -9.73 -10.12
C ARG A 194 104.00 -9.65 -11.66
N LEU A 195 104.99 -9.05 -12.35
CA LEU A 195 106.34 -8.54 -12.04
C LEU A 195 106.54 -7.19 -12.76
#